data_AF-A0A7Y4S2G3-F1
#
_entry.id   AF-A0A7Y4S2G3-F1
#
_cell.length_a   1.000
_cell.length_b   1.000
_cell.length_c   1.000
_cell.angle_alpha   90.00
_cell.angle_beta   90.00
_cell.angle_gamma   90.00
#
_symmetry.space_group_name_H-M   'P 1'
#
loop_
_entity.id
_entity.type
_entity.pdbx_description
1 polymer ?
#
loop_
_entity_poly.entity_id
_entity_poly.type
_entity_poly.pdbx_seq_one_letter_code
_entity_poly.pdbx_strand_id
1 'polypeptide(L)'
;MSQNPINIFAAEPVGDYRLHLVFDDGKEQTVDFKPFLTRAQHPDIRGYLDPVKFATFYIEYGELVWGDYDLCFPVIDLYRNQLEHGYRQENAA
;
A
#
# COMPACT_ATOMS: atom_id res chain seq x y z
N MET A 1 -21.64 18.58 -2.60
CA MET A 1 -21.53 17.15 -2.27
C MET A 1 -20.18 16.95 -1.64
N SER A 2 -20.13 16.69 -0.34
CA SER A 2 -18.87 16.42 0.36
C SER A 2 -18.31 15.13 -0.22
N GLN A 3 -17.22 15.19 -0.97
CA GLN A 3 -16.47 13.97 -1.27
C GLN A 3 -15.81 13.56 0.04
N ASN A 4 -16.41 12.61 0.73
CA ASN A 4 -15.75 11.99 1.87
C ASN A 4 -14.47 11.32 1.33
N PRO A 5 -13.30 11.54 1.98
CA PRO A 5 -12.10 10.79 1.63
C PRO A 5 -12.40 9.31 1.86
N ILE A 6 -11.97 8.46 0.92
CA ILE A 6 -11.97 7.02 1.10
C ILE A 6 -10.80 6.67 2.02
N ASN A 7 -11.06 5.85 3.03
CA ASN A 7 -10.12 5.41 4.04
C ASN A 7 -10.09 3.89 4.08
N ILE A 8 -8.94 3.35 4.46
CA ILE A 8 -8.77 1.93 4.76
C ILE A 8 -9.30 1.70 6.17
N PHE A 9 -10.30 0.84 6.27
CA PHE A 9 -10.91 0.43 7.52
C PHE A 9 -10.18 -0.78 8.13
N ALA A 10 -9.82 -1.75 7.30
CA ALA A 10 -9.09 -2.94 7.72
C ALA A 10 -8.13 -3.43 6.63
N ALA A 11 -7.07 -4.10 7.05
CA ALA A 11 -6.06 -4.69 6.17
C ALA A 11 -5.60 -6.02 6.76
N GLU A 12 -5.70 -7.08 5.96
CA GLU A 12 -5.35 -8.44 6.36
C GLU A 12 -4.33 -9.05 5.39
N PRO A 13 -3.28 -9.72 5.89
CA PRO A 13 -2.33 -10.40 5.02
C PRO A 13 -2.94 -11.68 4.46
N VAL A 14 -2.94 -11.83 3.14
CA VAL A 14 -3.44 -13.03 2.44
C VAL A 14 -2.33 -13.84 1.76
N GLY A 15 -1.07 -13.51 2.05
CA GLY A 15 0.12 -14.23 1.56
C GLY A 15 0.69 -13.68 0.26
N ASP A 16 1.92 -14.07 -0.07
CA ASP A 16 2.65 -13.62 -1.28
C ASP A 16 2.77 -12.10 -1.43
N TYR A 17 2.93 -11.35 -0.34
CA TYR A 17 2.93 -9.87 -0.33
C TYR A 17 1.61 -9.25 -0.81
N ARG A 18 0.51 -9.98 -0.68
CA ARG A 18 -0.84 -9.48 -0.92
C ARG A 18 -1.52 -9.11 0.38
N LEU A 19 -2.22 -7.98 0.36
CA LEU A 19 -3.10 -7.56 1.44
C LEU A 19 -4.53 -7.47 0.93
N HIS A 20 -5.45 -7.99 1.71
CA HIS A 20 -6.87 -7.76 1.53
C HIS A 20 -7.27 -6.52 2.34
N LEU A 21 -7.72 -5.49 1.63
CA LEU A 21 -8.06 -4.18 2.16
C LEU A 21 -9.58 -4.03 2.14
N VAL A 22 -10.13 -3.57 3.25
CA VAL A 22 -11.53 -3.19 3.40
C VAL A 22 -11.57 -1.68 3.58
N PHE A 23 -12.39 -1.00 2.79
CA PHE A 23 -12.57 0.45 2.82
C PHE A 23 -13.82 0.84 3.61
N ASP A 24 -13.89 2.10 4.06
CA ASP A 24 -15.04 2.59 4.85
C ASP A 24 -16.37 2.63 4.08
N ASP A 25 -16.31 2.60 2.74
CA ASP A 25 -17.48 2.49 1.86
C ASP A 25 -17.99 1.05 1.68
N GLY A 26 -17.34 0.08 2.34
CA GLY A 26 -17.63 -1.34 2.24
C GLY A 26 -17.04 -2.02 1.01
N LYS A 27 -16.25 -1.31 0.20
CA LYS A 27 -15.48 -1.94 -0.87
C LYS A 27 -14.36 -2.78 -0.28
N GLU A 28 -14.03 -3.86 -0.97
CA GLU A 28 -12.91 -4.73 -0.65
C GLU A 28 -11.98 -4.85 -1.86
N GLN A 29 -10.67 -4.86 -1.63
CA GLN A 29 -9.67 -5.08 -2.66
C GLN A 29 -8.53 -5.94 -2.15
N THR A 30 -8.14 -6.95 -2.94
CA THR A 30 -6.88 -7.65 -2.72
C THR A 30 -5.82 -7.04 -3.62
N VAL A 31 -4.82 -6.42 -3.00
CA VAL A 31 -3.74 -5.69 -3.67
C VAL A 31 -2.45 -6.49 -3.56
N ASP A 32 -1.75 -6.67 -4.68
CA ASP A 32 -0.45 -7.35 -4.76
C ASP A 32 0.69 -6.33 -4.76
N PHE A 33 1.45 -6.29 -3.66
CA PHE A 33 2.58 -5.38 -3.49
C PHE A 33 3.88 -5.95 -4.06
N LYS A 34 3.93 -7.25 -4.40
CA LYS A 34 5.16 -7.91 -4.88
C LYS A 34 5.74 -7.27 -6.15
N PRO A 35 4.95 -6.95 -7.21
CA PRO A 35 5.49 -6.30 -8.41
C PRO A 35 6.09 -4.93 -8.12
N PHE A 36 5.51 -4.18 -7.18
CA PHE A 36 6.02 -2.89 -6.75
C PHE A 36 7.35 -3.05 -6.00
N LEU A 37 7.38 -3.89 -4.95
CA LEU A 37 8.55 -4.12 -4.12
C LEU A 37 9.75 -4.68 -4.91
N THR A 38 9.48 -5.54 -5.90
CA THR A 38 10.52 -6.13 -6.76
C THR A 38 11.10 -5.14 -7.77
N ARG A 39 10.32 -4.12 -8.19
CA ARG A 39 10.77 -3.07 -9.11
C ARG A 39 11.38 -1.86 -8.41
N ALA A 40 11.12 -1.71 -7.10
CA ALA A 40 11.64 -0.60 -6.33
C ALA A 40 13.17 -0.55 -6.41
N GLN A 41 13.72 0.62 -6.74
CA GLN A 41 15.17 0.81 -6.80
C GLN A 41 15.76 1.21 -5.44
N HIS A 42 14.95 1.83 -4.57
CA HIS A 42 15.40 2.28 -3.26
C HIS A 42 15.66 1.09 -2.33
N PRO A 43 16.83 1.00 -1.68
CA PRO A 43 17.21 -0.13 -0.84
C PRO A 43 16.26 -0.32 0.36
N ASP A 44 15.73 0.76 0.93
CA ASP A 44 14.79 0.70 2.05
C ASP A 44 13.46 0.06 1.64
N ILE A 45 12.94 0.40 0.45
CA ILE A 45 11.72 -0.22 -0.10
C ILE A 45 11.97 -1.69 -0.43
N ARG A 46 13.13 -2.03 -1.01
CA ARG A 46 13.50 -3.44 -1.26
C ARG A 46 13.65 -4.23 0.04
N GLY A 47 13.93 -3.57 1.18
CA GLY A 47 13.94 -4.19 2.50
C GLY A 47 12.62 -4.87 2.84
N TYR A 48 11.49 -4.39 2.30
CA TYR A 48 10.18 -5.00 2.48
C TYR A 48 9.93 -6.24 1.59
N LEU A 49 10.92 -6.68 0.79
CA LEU A 49 10.95 -8.05 0.25
C LEU A 49 11.27 -9.10 1.33
N ASP A 50 11.60 -8.67 2.55
CA ASP A 50 11.56 -9.55 3.72
C ASP A 50 10.10 -9.66 4.20
N PRO A 51 9.49 -10.86 4.20
CA PRO A 51 8.10 -11.03 4.62
C PRO A 51 7.87 -10.64 6.08
N VAL A 52 8.88 -10.72 6.94
CA VAL A 52 8.78 -10.29 8.35
C VAL A 52 8.62 -8.77 8.41
N LYS A 53 9.41 -8.01 7.63
CA LYS A 53 9.27 -6.56 7.54
C LYS A 53 7.99 -6.15 6.84
N PHE A 54 7.58 -6.88 5.79
CA PHE A 54 6.33 -6.60 5.11
C PHE A 54 5.12 -6.77 6.03
N ALA A 55 5.15 -7.73 6.95
CA ALA A 55 4.07 -8.00 7.89
C ALA A 55 3.94 -6.95 9.01
N THR A 56 4.86 -5.98 9.14
CA THR A 56 4.79 -4.92 10.16
C THR A 56 3.96 -3.71 9.74
N PHE A 57 3.14 -3.84 8.69
CA PHE A 57 2.26 -2.75 8.26
C PHE A 57 1.25 -2.41 9.35
N TYR A 58 0.80 -1.16 9.35
CA TYR A 58 -0.27 -0.70 10.20
C TYR A 58 -1.14 0.32 9.45
N ILE A 59 -2.37 0.50 9.92
CA ILE A 59 -3.27 1.52 9.40
C ILE A 59 -3.15 2.75 10.29
N GLU A 60 -2.93 3.90 9.68
CA GLU A 60 -2.86 5.18 10.37
C GLU A 60 -3.60 6.25 9.58
N TYR A 61 -4.49 6.98 10.25
CA TYR A 61 -5.37 7.99 9.63
C TYR A 61 -6.10 7.54 8.35
N GLY A 62 -6.42 6.24 8.23
CA GLY A 62 -7.09 5.69 7.06
C GLY A 62 -6.15 5.32 5.91
N GLU A 63 -4.84 5.40 6.12
CA GLU A 63 -3.81 5.05 5.16
C GLU A 63 -3.03 3.81 5.63
N LEU A 64 -2.37 3.14 4.69
CA LEU A 64 -1.57 1.97 4.96
C LEU A 64 -0.10 2.34 4.99
N VAL A 65 0.54 2.12 6.14
CA VAL A 65 1.90 2.59 6.44
C VAL A 65 2.79 1.42 6.86
N TRP A 66 4.06 1.47 6.45
CA TRP A 66 5.12 0.63 6.98
C TRP A 66 6.26 1.48 7.53
N GLY A 67 6.89 0.98 8.61
CA GLY A 67 8.04 1.63 9.22
C GLY A 67 7.70 3.02 9.74
N ASP A 68 8.65 3.96 9.63
CA ASP A 68 8.47 5.37 10.02
C ASP A 68 8.06 6.20 8.80
N TYR A 69 6.97 5.79 8.14
CA TYR A 69 6.56 6.28 6.81
C TYR A 69 7.53 5.94 5.66
N ASP A 70 8.36 4.90 5.83
CA ASP A 70 9.26 4.42 4.77
C ASP A 70 8.49 4.00 3.50
N LEU A 71 7.28 3.47 3.71
CA LEU A 71 6.38 3.07 2.64
C LEU A 71 4.95 3.47 3.00
N CYS A 72 4.36 4.29 2.13
CA CYS A 72 2.96 4.66 2.16
C CYS A 72 2.44 4.69 0.72
N PHE A 73 1.15 4.40 0.54
CA PHE A 73 0.50 4.44 -0.77
C PHE A 73 -0.74 5.31 -0.71
N PRO A 74 -1.00 6.12 -1.75
CA PRO A 74 -2.25 6.82 -1.87
C PRO A 74 -3.42 5.84 -1.78
N VAL A 75 -4.37 6.09 -0.87
CA VAL A 75 -5.54 5.21 -0.67
C VAL A 75 -6.32 5.02 -1.98
N ILE A 76 -6.36 6.03 -2.85
CA ILE A 76 -7.02 5.94 -4.16
C ILE A 76 -6.36 4.91 -5.10
N ASP A 77 -5.04 4.75 -5.04
CA ASP A 77 -4.32 3.77 -5.87
C ASP A 77 -4.63 2.36 -5.37
N LEU A 78 -4.69 2.17 -4.05
CA LEU A 78 -5.12 0.91 -3.44
C LEU A 78 -6.59 0.60 -3.77
N TYR A 79 -7.46 1.60 -3.67
CA TYR A 79 -8.89 1.48 -3.99
C TYR A 79 -9.15 1.10 -5.45
N ARG A 80 -8.34 1.63 -6.37
CA ARG A 80 -8.39 1.30 -7.81
C ARG A 80 -7.57 0.06 -8.18
N ASN A 81 -6.79 -0.47 -7.24
CA ASN A 81 -5.80 -1.52 -7.47
C ASN A 81 -4.79 -1.14 -8.59
N GLN A 82 -4.25 0.08 -8.49
CA GLN A 82 -3.36 0.72 -9.46
C GLN A 82 -2.04 1.18 -8.83
N LEU A 83 -1.42 0.31 -8.03
CA LEU A 83 -0.13 0.57 -7.36
C LEU A 83 0.99 1.09 -8.29
N GLU A 84 0.97 0.71 -9.57
CA GLU A 84 2.03 1.07 -10.52
C GLU A 84 1.89 2.48 -11.12
N HIS A 85 0.74 3.14 -10.98
CA HIS A 85 0.50 4.43 -11.63
C HIS A 85 1.17 5.60 -10.88
N GLY A 86 1.23 5.53 -9.55
CA GLY A 86 1.86 6.54 -8.70
C GLY A 86 3.39 6.50 -8.68
N TYR A 87 4.01 5.33 -8.94
CA TYR A 87 5.48 5.17 -8.87
C TYR A 87 6.26 5.83 -10.03
N ARG A 88 5.58 6.49 -10.97
CA ARG A 88 6.21 7.11 -12.14
C ARG A 88 6.65 8.57 -11.94
N GLN A 89 6.45 9.18 -10.77
CA GLN A 89 6.83 10.57 -10.53
C GLN A 89 7.47 10.75 -9.16
N GLU A 90 8.76 10.45 -9.04
CA GLU A 90 9.73 11.06 -8.10
C GLU A 90 11.05 10.28 -8.13
N ASN A 91 11.60 10.04 -9.34
CA ASN A 91 13.00 9.61 -9.52
C ASN A 91 13.56 10.15 -10.85
N ALA A 92 13.07 11.32 -11.29
CA ALA A 92 13.74 12.11 -12.30
C ALA A 92 14.74 13.02 -11.59
N ALA A 93 15.87 12.45 -11.19
CA ALA A 93 17.09 13.20 -10.93
C ALA A 93 17.79 13.52 -12.25
#